data_AF-A0A6N6KSB0-F1
#
_entry.id   AF-A0A6N6KSB0-F1
#
_cell.length_a   1.000
_cell.length_b   1.000
_cell.length_c   1.000
_cell.angle_alpha   90.00
_cell.angle_beta   90.00
_cell.angle_gamma   90.00
#
_symmetry.space_group_name_H-M   'P 1'
#
loop_
_entity.id
_entity.type
_entity.pdbx_description
1 polymer ?
#
loop_
_entity_poly.entity_id
_entity_poly.type
_entity_poly.pdbx_seq_one_letter_code
_entity_poly.pdbx_strand_id
1 'polypeptide(L)'
;MIKQLWNEHRAAKFPKDYSGEEIEGIDLVLLDMDVAGCILKFLQNGSKLDLWTTAILGLHYRDLTLVRQELEGEAKEYFQRLETLSRLVLEKVRDNIKTKWL
;
A
#
# COMPACT_ATOMS: atom_id res chain seq x y z
N MET A 1 9.58 -4.93 10.91
CA MET A 1 8.88 -3.67 10.58
C MET A 1 7.69 -3.90 9.64
N ILE A 2 7.88 -4.22 8.34
CA ILE A 2 6.76 -4.37 7.37
C ILE A 2 5.68 -5.37 7.83
N LYS A 3 6.07 -6.59 8.24
CA LYS A 3 5.11 -7.62 8.70
C LYS A 3 4.28 -7.20 9.91
N GLN A 4 4.86 -6.42 10.82
CA GLN A 4 4.14 -5.94 12.01
C GLN A 4 3.11 -4.88 11.61
N LEU A 5 3.54 -3.86 10.86
CA LEU A 5 2.65 -2.81 10.36
C LEU A 5 1.52 -3.39 9.48
N TRP A 6 1.81 -4.44 8.72
CA TRP A 6 0.79 -5.17 7.96
C TRP A 6 -0.22 -5.88 8.85
N ASN A 7 0.20 -6.50 9.95
CA ASN A 7 -0.73 -7.12 10.89
C ASN A 7 -1.61 -6.08 11.59
N GLU A 8 -1.04 -4.92 11.96
CA GLU A 8 -1.79 -3.79 12.51
C GLU A 8 -2.84 -3.29 11.51
N HIS A 9 -2.45 -3.12 10.25
CA HIS A 9 -3.37 -2.71 9.19
C HIS A 9 -4.48 -3.73 8.94
N ARG A 10 -4.18 -5.04 8.86
CA ARG A 10 -5.20 -6.09 8.68
C ARG A 10 -6.18 -6.21 9.85
N ALA A 11 -5.77 -5.80 11.05
CA ALA A 11 -6.65 -5.79 12.21
C ALA A 11 -7.57 -4.55 12.23
N ALA A 12 -7.23 -3.49 11.50
CA ALA A 12 -8.05 -2.31 11.36
C ALA A 12 -9.24 -2.58 10.42
N LYS A 13 -10.40 -2.01 10.75
CA LYS A 13 -11.55 -2.03 9.85
C LYS A 13 -11.36 -0.98 8.77
N PHE A 14 -11.81 -1.29 7.56
CA PHE A 14 -11.92 -0.28 6.51
C PHE A 14 -12.82 0.87 6.98
N PRO A 15 -12.49 2.14 6.70
CA PRO A 15 -13.28 3.30 7.13
C PRO A 15 -14.70 3.26 6.53
N LYS A 16 -15.72 3.07 7.38
CA LYS A 16 -17.10 2.77 6.97
C LYS A 16 -17.71 3.82 6.02
N ASP A 17 -17.38 5.09 6.22
CA ASP A 17 -17.98 6.22 5.49
C ASP A 17 -17.32 6.45 4.12
N TYR A 18 -16.31 5.64 3.77
CA TYR A 18 -15.53 5.74 2.54
C TYR A 18 -15.72 4.54 1.61
N SER A 19 -16.67 3.66 1.93
CA SER A 19 -16.99 2.50 1.08
C SER A 19 -17.79 2.96 -0.14
N GLY A 20 -17.20 2.83 -1.34
CA GLY A 20 -17.81 3.30 -2.59
C GLY A 20 -17.61 4.79 -2.87
N GLU A 21 -16.78 5.46 -2.06
CA GLU A 21 -16.38 6.84 -2.30
C GLU A 21 -15.18 6.92 -3.25
N GLU A 22 -15.13 8.00 -4.00
CA GLU A 22 -14.00 8.37 -4.84
C GLU A 22 -13.39 9.70 -4.37
N ILE A 23 -12.07 9.78 -4.36
CA ILE A 23 -11.34 11.03 -4.11
C ILE A 23 -10.46 11.30 -5.32
N GLU A 24 -10.63 12.46 -5.96
CA GLU A 24 -9.90 12.81 -7.21
C GLU A 24 -10.06 11.73 -8.31
N GLY A 25 -11.23 11.09 -8.36
CA GLY A 25 -11.53 9.98 -9.30
C GLY A 25 -10.85 8.65 -8.95
N ILE A 26 -10.32 8.51 -7.72
CA ILE A 26 -9.69 7.28 -7.22
C ILE A 26 -10.70 6.55 -6.32
N ASP A 27 -11.14 5.37 -6.75
CA ASP A 27 -11.96 4.45 -5.94
C ASP A 27 -11.15 3.93 -4.75
N LEU A 28 -11.61 4.24 -3.55
CA LEU A 28 -10.90 3.94 -2.31
C LEU A 28 -10.90 2.45 -1.94
N VAL A 29 -11.92 1.70 -2.38
CA VAL A 29 -12.02 0.25 -2.15
C VAL A 29 -11.10 -0.48 -3.10
N LEU A 30 -11.06 -0.09 -4.37
CA LEU A 30 -10.12 -0.66 -5.35
C LEU A 30 -8.68 -0.33 -4.98
N LEU A 31 -8.40 0.91 -4.55
CA LEU A 31 -7.08 1.31 -4.06
C LEU A 31 -6.62 0.45 -2.88
N ASP A 32 -7.48 0.25 -1.87
CA ASP A 32 -7.18 -0.62 -0.74
C ASP A 32 -6.89 -2.05 -1.19
N MET A 33 -7.78 -2.63 -2.00
CA MET A 33 -7.67 -4.01 -2.48
C MET A 33 -6.38 -4.26 -3.27
N ASP A 34 -6.06 -3.38 -4.23
CA ASP A 34 -4.89 -3.55 -5.10
C ASP A 34 -3.58 -3.39 -4.30
N VAL A 35 -3.51 -2.41 -3.40
CA VAL A 35 -2.35 -2.22 -2.53
C VAL A 35 -2.22 -3.39 -1.56
N ALA A 36 -3.28 -3.78 -0.87
CA ALA A 36 -3.31 -4.92 0.05
C ALA A 36 -2.85 -6.22 -0.63
N GLY A 37 -3.31 -6.46 -1.87
CA GLY A 37 -2.88 -7.59 -2.70
C GLY A 37 -1.38 -7.57 -2.99
N CYS A 38 -0.83 -6.40 -3.36
CA CYS A 38 0.61 -6.23 -3.59
C CYS A 38 1.44 -6.50 -2.32
N ILE A 39 1.03 -5.94 -1.17
CA ILE A 39 1.73 -6.15 0.11
C ILE A 39 1.68 -7.62 0.54
N LEU A 40 0.52 -8.27 0.40
CA LEU A 40 0.38 -9.69 0.73
C LEU A 40 1.29 -10.56 -0.15
N LYS A 41 1.29 -10.31 -1.46
CA LYS A 41 2.15 -11.03 -2.42
C LYS A 41 3.63 -10.85 -2.08
N PHE A 42 4.06 -9.64 -1.73
CA PHE A 42 5.43 -9.38 -1.28
C PHE A 42 5.80 -10.20 -0.03
N LEU A 43 4.90 -10.25 0.96
CA LEU A 43 5.12 -10.99 2.20
C LEU A 43 5.15 -12.50 1.98
N GLN A 44 4.35 -13.02 1.05
CA GLN A 44 4.31 -14.45 0.69
C GLN A 44 5.52 -14.87 -0.15
N ASN A 45 6.01 -13.99 -1.04
CA ASN A 45 7.08 -14.32 -1.99
C ASN A 45 8.50 -14.01 -1.46
N GLY A 46 8.71 -14.08 -0.14
CA GLY A 46 10.03 -13.88 0.45
C GLY A 46 10.60 -12.49 0.20
N SER A 47 9.77 -11.45 0.30
CA SER A 47 10.14 -10.04 0.08
C SER A 47 10.51 -9.70 -1.38
N LYS A 48 9.83 -10.32 -2.35
CA LYS A 48 10.01 -10.05 -3.78
C LYS A 48 8.68 -9.74 -4.44
N LEU A 49 8.72 -8.85 -5.43
CA LEU A 49 7.64 -8.60 -6.37
C LEU A 49 8.19 -8.74 -7.79
N ASP A 50 7.33 -9.16 -8.72
CA ASP A 50 7.62 -9.05 -10.14
C ASP A 50 7.50 -7.60 -10.62
N LEU A 51 7.98 -7.31 -11.83
CA LEU A 51 8.01 -5.96 -12.39
C LEU A 51 6.61 -5.34 -12.49
N TRP A 52 5.63 -6.15 -12.91
CA TRP A 52 4.24 -5.70 -13.07
C TRP A 52 3.63 -5.29 -11.73
N THR A 53 3.74 -6.14 -10.72
CA THR A 53 3.21 -5.85 -9.37
C THR A 53 3.95 -4.67 -8.73
N THR A 54 5.26 -4.54 -9.00
CA THR A 54 6.03 -3.38 -8.52
C THR A 54 5.55 -2.08 -9.17
N ALA A 55 5.22 -2.10 -10.46
CA ALA A 55 4.68 -0.94 -11.17
C ALA A 55 3.30 -0.55 -10.64
N ILE A 56 2.40 -1.52 -10.43
CA ILE A 56 1.07 -1.30 -9.83
C ILE A 56 1.22 -0.64 -8.45
N LEU A 57 2.05 -1.22 -7.57
CA LEU A 57 2.26 -0.66 -6.23
C LEU A 57 2.86 0.76 -6.28
N GLY A 58 3.72 1.04 -7.25
CA GLY A 58 4.28 2.38 -7.48
C GLY A 58 3.23 3.40 -7.93
N LEU A 59 2.30 3.02 -8.81
CA LEU A 59 1.18 3.88 -9.23
C LEU A 59 0.28 4.18 -8.04
N HIS A 60 -0.17 3.16 -7.31
CA HIS A 60 -1.04 3.35 -6.16
C HIS A 60 -0.37 4.03 -4.97
N TYR A 61 0.96 3.94 -4.83
CA TYR A 61 1.67 4.74 -3.84
C TYR A 61 1.45 6.24 -4.04
N ARG A 62 1.46 6.71 -5.29
CA ARG A 62 1.13 8.10 -5.61
C ARG A 62 -0.33 8.42 -5.31
N ASP A 63 -1.24 7.52 -5.68
CA ASP A 63 -2.68 7.70 -5.46
C ASP A 63 -3.00 7.78 -3.94
N LEU A 64 -2.34 6.95 -3.12
CA LEU A 64 -2.41 7.00 -1.66
C LEU A 64 -1.93 8.34 -1.09
N THR A 65 -0.87 8.94 -1.63
CA THR A 65 -0.38 10.25 -1.20
C THR A 65 -1.40 11.35 -1.49
N LEU A 66 -2.16 11.27 -2.58
CA LEU A 66 -3.24 12.20 -2.91
C LEU A 66 -4.44 12.00 -1.99
N VAL A 67 -4.97 10.77 -1.95
CA VAL A 67 -6.11 10.38 -1.11
C VAL A 67 -5.89 10.78 0.35
N ARG A 68 -4.71 10.51 0.93
CA ARG A 68 -4.42 10.83 2.34
C ARG A 68 -4.51 12.33 2.64
N GLN A 69 -4.27 13.21 1.68
CA GLN A 69 -4.33 14.66 1.91
C GLN A 69 -5.76 15.15 2.16
N GLU A 70 -6.72 14.53 1.49
CA GLU A 70 -8.16 14.85 1.57
C GLU A 70 -8.88 14.16 2.74
N LEU A 71 -8.22 13.20 3.39
CA LEU A 71 -8.79 12.44 4.50
C LEU A 71 -8.47 13.03 5.87
N GLU A 72 -9.36 12.79 6.82
CA GLU A 72 -9.21 13.13 8.23
C GLU A 72 -9.49 11.94 9.16
N GLY A 73 -9.14 12.09 10.44
CA GLY A 73 -9.40 11.11 11.48
C GLY A 73 -8.89 9.70 11.17
N GLU A 74 -9.69 8.69 11.54
CA GLU A 74 -9.34 7.27 11.39
C GLU A 74 -9.11 6.86 9.93
N ALA A 75 -9.81 7.49 8.98
CA ALA A 75 -9.62 7.22 7.56
C ALA A 75 -8.23 7.66 7.08
N LYS A 76 -7.80 8.86 7.49
CA LYS A 76 -6.44 9.34 7.18
C LYS A 76 -5.38 8.39 7.72
N GLU A 77 -5.54 7.95 8.97
CA GLU A 77 -4.60 7.01 9.60
C GLU A 77 -4.58 5.66 8.88
N TYR A 78 -5.73 5.17 8.42
CA TYR A 78 -5.85 3.93 7.66
C TYR A 78 -5.06 3.98 6.36
N PHE A 79 -5.30 4.99 5.53
CA PHE A 79 -4.62 5.16 4.25
C PHE A 79 -3.14 5.57 4.42
N GLN A 80 -2.78 6.26 5.50
CA GLN A 80 -1.38 6.53 5.84
C GLN A 80 -0.60 5.25 6.17
N ARG A 81 -1.24 4.26 6.82
CA ARG A 81 -0.60 2.94 7.04
C ARG A 81 -0.33 2.23 5.72
N LEU A 82 -1.27 2.28 4.76
CA LEU A 82 -1.06 1.73 3.41
C LEU A 82 0.04 2.45 2.64
N GLU A 83 0.09 3.79 2.70
CA GLU A 83 1.14 4.59 2.07
C GLU A 83 2.52 4.19 2.63
N THR A 84 2.62 4.07 3.96
CA THR A 84 3.85 3.67 4.65
C THR A 84 4.27 2.25 4.27
N LEU A 85 3.34 1.30 4.23
CA LEU A 85 3.60 -0.07 3.80
C LEU A 85 4.10 -0.11 2.35
N SER A 86 3.44 0.61 1.46
CA SER A 86 3.79 0.69 0.04
C SER A 86 5.21 1.22 -0.15
N ARG A 87 5.56 2.32 0.51
CA ARG A 87 6.91 2.89 0.49
C ARG A 87 7.96 1.88 0.97
N LEU A 88 7.73 1.25 2.13
CA LEU A 88 8.69 0.28 2.70
C LEU A 88 8.89 -0.95 1.80
N VAL A 89 7.82 -1.44 1.15
CA VAL A 89 7.91 -2.55 0.20
C VAL A 89 8.69 -2.13 -1.05
N LEU A 90 8.38 -0.97 -1.63
CA LEU A 90 9.10 -0.45 -2.80
C LEU A 90 10.59 -0.24 -2.52
N GLU A 91 10.93 0.31 -1.34
CA GLU A 91 12.32 0.44 -0.87
C GLU A 91 13.00 -0.93 -0.79
N LYS A 92 12.34 -1.93 -0.19
CA LYS A 92 12.91 -3.27 -0.06
C LYS A 92 13.09 -3.97 -1.40
N VAL A 93 12.13 -3.84 -2.32
CA VAL A 93 12.24 -4.38 -3.69
C VAL A 93 13.40 -3.74 -4.44
N ARG A 94 13.54 -2.40 -4.37
CA ARG A 94 14.66 -1.66 -4.96
C ARG A 94 16.01 -2.15 -4.42
N ASP A 95 16.12 -2.31 -3.11
CA ASP A 95 17.39 -2.69 -2.47
C ASP A 95 17.78 -4.14 -2.80
N ASN A 96 16.79 -5.03 -2.97
CA ASN A 96 17.02 -6.41 -3.44
C ASN A 96 17.53 -6.49 -4.89
N ILE A 97 17.21 -5.49 -5.73
CA ILE A 97 17.77 -5.42 -7.09
C ILE A 97 19.24 -5.02 -7.02
N LYS A 98 19.60 -4.05 -6.16
CA LYS A 98 20.99 -3.58 -6.03
C LYS A 98 21.95 -4.66 -5.53
N THR A 99 21.51 -5.51 -4.60
CA THR A 99 22.32 -6.62 -4.07
C THR A 99 22.49 -7.79 -5.03
N LYS A 100 21.73 -7.86 -6.13
CA LYS A 100 21.87 -8.92 -7.15
C LYS A 100 23.06 -8.69 -8.09
N TRP A 101 23.62 -7.49 -8.10
CA TRP A 101 24.68 -7.06 -9.05
C TRP A 101 25.97 -6.60 -8.35
N LEU A 102 26.11 -6.93 -7.06
CA LEU A 102 27.33 -6.80 -6.26
C LEU A 102 27.77 -8.20 -5.83
#